data_AF-A0A6A5V6T1-F1
#
_entry.id   AF-A0A6A5V6T1-F1
#
_cell.length_a   1.000
_cell.length_b   1.000
_cell.length_c   1.000
_cell.angle_alpha   90.00
_cell.angle_beta   90.00
_cell.angle_gamma   90.00
#
_symmetry.space_group_name_H-M   'P 1'
#
loop_
_entity.id
_entity.type
_entity.pdbx_description
1 polymer ?
#
loop_
_entity_poly.entity_id
_entity_poly.type
_entity_poly.pdbx_seq_one_letter_code
_entity_poly.pdbx_strand_id
1 'polypeptide(L)'
;TMYHPGGAQIYLSRAPNDDLVNYAGDGDWFKIKHIGTTDGKTWDLYEKSEISIKRLNATIPKTTPSGKYLLKVEYIAYHNALRVQGAEFFLGCVQVDVKGPGGGGSAFQVASLRG
;
A
#
# COMPACT_ATOMS: atom_id res chain seq x y z
N THR A 1 -14.29 -3.15 -4.81
CA THR A 1 -15.08 -2.20 -4.00
C THR A 1 -14.79 -2.47 -2.54
N MET A 2 -14.55 -1.43 -1.74
CA MET A 2 -14.31 -1.58 -0.30
C MET A 2 -15.63 -1.35 0.46
N TYR A 3 -16.04 -2.32 1.26
CA TYR A 3 -17.35 -2.34 1.93
C TYR A 3 -17.26 -2.39 3.46
N HIS A 4 -16.09 -2.76 4.01
CA HIS A 4 -15.90 -2.86 5.44
C HIS A 4 -15.36 -1.53 6.02
N PRO A 5 -15.48 -1.30 7.34
CA PRO A 5 -14.72 -0.24 8.01
C PRO A 5 -13.25 -0.65 8.07
N GLY A 6 -12.38 0.16 7.47
CA GLY A 6 -10.99 -0.22 7.25
C GLY A 6 -10.11 0.90 6.70
N GLY A 7 -8.80 0.71 6.84
CA GLY A 7 -7.78 1.59 6.27
C GLY A 7 -7.12 0.96 5.05
N ALA A 8 -6.43 1.77 4.24
CA ALA A 8 -5.64 1.29 3.11
C ALA A 8 -4.22 1.85 3.11
N GLN A 9 -3.31 1.08 2.54
CA GLN A 9 -1.89 1.37 2.47
C GLN A 9 -1.37 0.97 1.09
N ILE A 10 -0.44 1.77 0.54
CA ILE A 10 0.23 1.46 -0.71
C ILE A 10 1.73 1.52 -0.48
N TYR A 11 2.42 0.51 -0.99
CA TYR A 11 3.85 0.33 -0.84
C TYR A 11 4.52 0.08 -2.19
N LEU A 12 5.81 0.37 -2.25
CA LEU A 12 6.70 -0.02 -3.33
C LEU A 12 7.87 -0.82 -2.76
N SER A 13 8.35 -1.78 -3.54
CA SER A 13 9.57 -2.53 -3.26
C SER A 13 10.35 -2.75 -4.54
N ARG A 14 11.63 -2.36 -4.55
CA ARG A 14 12.46 -2.46 -5.75
C ARG A 14 12.87 -3.92 -5.97
N ALA A 15 12.71 -4.40 -7.20
CA ALA A 15 13.23 -5.70 -7.58
C ALA A 15 14.77 -5.68 -7.56
N PRO A 16 15.42 -6.63 -6.87
CA PRO A 16 16.87 -6.78 -6.92
C PRO A 16 17.34 -6.92 -8.38
N ASN A 17 18.38 -6.17 -8.76
CA ASN A 17 18.93 -6.16 -10.11
C ASN A 17 17.89 -5.89 -11.23
N ASP A 18 16.76 -5.26 -10.90
CA ASP A 18 15.61 -5.05 -11.79
C ASP A 18 15.06 -6.36 -12.42
N ASP A 19 15.23 -7.50 -11.72
CA ASP A 19 14.61 -8.79 -12.07
C ASP A 19 13.22 -8.92 -11.44
N LEU A 20 12.25 -8.21 -12.03
CA LEU A 20 10.88 -8.18 -11.50
C LEU A 20 10.11 -9.49 -11.69
N VAL A 21 10.46 -10.28 -12.70
CA VAL A 21 9.74 -11.52 -13.04
C VAL A 21 9.95 -12.56 -11.96
N ASN A 22 11.17 -12.66 -11.42
CA ASN A 22 11.51 -13.62 -10.37
C ASN A 22 11.47 -13.00 -8.96
N TYR A 23 11.10 -11.72 -8.83
CA TYR A 23 11.09 -11.06 -7.54
C TYR A 23 9.90 -11.50 -6.69
N ALA A 24 10.17 -12.19 -5.58
CA ALA A 24 9.15 -12.70 -4.65
C ALA A 24 8.56 -11.62 -3.72
N GLY A 25 9.11 -10.41 -3.70
CA GLY A 25 8.68 -9.35 -2.77
C GLY A 25 9.26 -9.48 -1.36
N ASP A 26 10.36 -10.21 -1.22
CA ASP A 26 11.10 -10.48 0.02
C ASP A 26 12.15 -9.41 0.39
N GLY A 27 12.27 -8.36 -0.42
CA GLY A 27 13.11 -7.20 -0.15
C GLY A 27 12.40 -6.10 0.66
N ASP A 28 13.04 -4.94 0.74
CA ASP A 28 12.54 -3.81 1.52
C ASP A 28 11.30 -3.17 0.89
N TRP A 29 10.29 -2.88 1.71
CA TRP A 29 9.09 -2.16 1.31
C TRP A 29 9.08 -0.77 1.91
N PHE A 30 8.75 0.24 1.10
CA PHE A 30 8.46 1.57 1.60
C PHE A 30 7.03 1.98 1.28
N LYS A 31 6.40 2.65 2.24
CA LYS A 31 5.04 3.16 2.11
C LYS A 31 5.02 4.45 1.30
N ILE A 32 4.11 4.56 0.34
CA ILE A 32 3.87 5.78 -0.45
C ILE A 32 2.50 6.40 -0.17
N LYS A 33 1.58 5.66 0.45
CA LYS A 33 0.25 6.15 0.84
C LYS A 33 -0.25 5.41 2.06
N HIS A 34 -0.89 6.15 2.96
CA HIS A 34 -1.73 5.63 4.03
C HIS A 34 -3.06 6.39 3.99
N ILE A 35 -4.16 5.68 4.22
CA ILE A 35 -5.48 6.25 4.44
C ILE A 35 -6.09 5.52 5.63
N GLY A 36 -6.45 6.28 6.66
CA GLY A 36 -7.01 5.75 7.89
C GLY A 36 -8.26 6.54 8.24
N THR A 37 -8.17 7.29 9.33
CA THR A 37 -9.23 8.18 9.81
C THR A 37 -8.67 9.59 9.95
N THR A 38 -9.36 10.58 9.38
CA THR A 38 -9.01 11.99 9.52
C THR A 38 -9.61 12.60 10.79
N ASP A 39 -10.78 12.13 11.22
CA ASP A 39 -11.51 12.62 12.41
C ASP A 39 -11.28 11.78 13.69
N GLY A 40 -10.53 10.68 13.57
CA GLY A 40 -10.31 9.71 14.64
C GLY A 40 -11.50 8.81 14.96
N LYS A 41 -12.59 8.88 14.19
CA LYS A 41 -13.89 8.24 14.49
C LYS A 41 -14.44 7.43 13.33
N THR A 42 -14.25 7.91 12.12
CA THR A 42 -14.77 7.34 10.89
C THR A 42 -13.61 6.95 9.99
N TRP A 43 -13.68 5.75 9.41
CA TRP A 43 -12.72 5.36 8.37
C TRP A 43 -12.99 6.19 7.12
N ASP A 44 -11.99 6.91 6.63
CA ASP A 44 -12.13 7.79 5.46
C ASP A 44 -12.50 7.01 4.19
N LEU A 45 -12.23 5.70 4.21
CA LEU A 45 -12.58 4.79 3.12
C LEU A 45 -13.97 4.15 3.24
N TYR A 46 -14.66 4.45 4.33
CA TYR A 46 -15.96 3.92 4.69
C TYR A 46 -16.96 5.08 4.66
N GLU A 47 -17.46 5.41 3.47
CA GLU A 47 -18.62 6.30 3.37
C GLU A 47 -19.89 5.52 3.75
N LYS A 48 -20.72 6.13 4.60
CA LYS A 48 -22.06 5.62 4.97
C LYS A 48 -23.07 5.71 3.82
N SER A 49 -22.73 6.38 2.72
CA SER A 49 -23.52 6.43 1.49
C SER A 49 -23.06 5.35 0.52
N GLU A 50 -24.00 4.75 -0.21
CA GLU A 50 -23.90 3.55 -1.06
C GLU A 50 -22.85 3.57 -2.19
N ILE A 51 -21.94 4.55 -2.21
CA ILE A 51 -20.81 4.63 -3.11
C ILE A 51 -19.64 3.92 -2.45
N SER A 52 -19.59 2.60 -2.64
CA SER A 52 -18.35 1.85 -2.49
C SER A 52 -17.18 2.62 -3.10
N ILE A 53 -16.11 2.87 -2.34
CA ILE A 53 -14.92 3.48 -2.94
C ILE A 53 -14.40 2.50 -4.00
N LYS A 54 -14.50 2.93 -5.26
CA LYS A 54 -14.08 2.14 -6.43
C LYS A 54 -12.62 2.36 -6.78
N ARG A 55 -12.00 3.42 -6.26
CA ARG A 55 -10.66 3.87 -6.68
C ARG A 55 -9.85 4.39 -5.50
N LEU A 56 -8.63 3.88 -5.39
CA LEU A 56 -7.59 4.38 -4.48
C LEU A 56 -6.49 5.01 -5.33
N ASN A 57 -6.20 6.28 -5.09
CA ASN A 57 -5.18 7.01 -5.84
C ASN A 57 -3.92 7.21 -4.99
N ALA A 58 -2.76 6.99 -5.60
CA ALA A 58 -1.46 7.34 -5.04
C ALA A 58 -0.55 7.91 -6.13
N THR A 59 0.35 8.79 -5.71
CA THR A 59 1.38 9.36 -6.57
C THR A 59 2.72 8.76 -6.16
N ILE A 60 3.46 8.20 -7.12
CA ILE A 60 4.83 7.76 -6.87
C ILE A 60 5.69 9.00 -6.60
N PRO A 61 6.42 9.06 -5.47
CA PRO A 61 7.29 10.20 -5.17
C PRO A 61 8.29 10.45 -6.29
N LYS A 62 8.50 11.72 -6.67
CA LYS A 62 9.47 12.08 -7.73
C LYS A 62 10.91 11.69 -7.38
N THR A 63 11.20 11.53 -6.10
CA THR A 63 12.50 11.09 -5.58
C THR A 63 12.72 9.58 -5.67
N THR A 64 11.67 8.79 -5.95
CA THR A 64 11.78 7.34 -6.16
C THR A 64 12.74 7.07 -7.32
N PRO A 65 13.80 6.28 -7.12
CA PRO A 65 14.72 5.92 -8.19
C PRO A 65 13.98 5.24 -9.35
N SER A 66 14.46 5.48 -10.58
CA SER A 66 14.00 4.70 -11.73
C SER A 66 14.39 3.23 -11.56
N GLY A 67 13.51 2.32 -11.97
CA GLY A 67 13.72 0.89 -11.81
C GLY A 67 12.42 0.10 -11.80
N LYS A 68 12.54 -1.22 -11.62
CA LYS A 68 11.39 -2.11 -11.56
C LYS A 68 10.98 -2.39 -10.12
N TYR A 69 9.68 -2.32 -9.85
CA TYR A 69 9.13 -2.44 -8.51
C TYR A 69 7.90 -3.36 -8.48
N LEU A 70 7.71 -4.03 -7.35
CA LEU A 70 6.37 -4.45 -6.94
C LEU A 70 5.69 -3.28 -6.24
N LEU A 71 4.46 -2.99 -6.66
CA LEU A 71 3.55 -2.09 -5.97
C LEU A 71 2.50 -2.94 -5.26
N LYS A 72 2.43 -2.81 -3.93
CA LYS A 72 1.44 -3.52 -3.12
C LYS A 72 0.36 -2.55 -2.66
N VAL A 73 -0.89 -2.89 -2.90
CA VAL A 73 -2.06 -2.26 -2.29
C VAL A 73 -2.58 -3.19 -1.21
N GLU A 74 -2.80 -2.66 -0.02
CA GLU A 74 -3.34 -3.37 1.13
C GLU A 74 -4.54 -2.59 1.66
N TYR A 75 -5.64 -3.28 1.89
CA TYR A 75 -6.79 -2.78 2.62
C TYR A 75 -7.04 -3.69 3.82
N ILE A 76 -7.15 -3.11 5.01
CA ILE A 76 -7.33 -3.84 6.26
C ILE A 76 -8.70 -3.49 6.82
N ALA A 77 -9.58 -4.49 6.90
CA ALA A 77 -10.88 -4.34 7.54
C ALA A 77 -10.79 -4.67 9.03
N TYR A 78 -11.31 -3.77 9.87
CA TYR A 78 -11.17 -3.84 11.33
C TYR A 78 -12.47 -4.23 12.06
N HIS A 79 -13.56 -4.52 11.35
CA HIS A 79 -14.86 -4.79 11.97
C HIS A 79 -14.85 -5.97 12.97
N ASN A 80 -13.92 -6.92 12.80
CA ASN A 80 -13.73 -8.06 13.69
C ASN A 80 -12.44 -7.98 14.54
N ALA A 81 -11.67 -6.88 14.46
CA ALA A 81 -10.30 -6.80 15.00
C ALA A 81 -10.19 -6.77 16.54
N LEU A 82 -11.31 -6.74 17.28
CA LEU A 82 -11.31 -6.95 18.72
C LEU A 82 -11.03 -8.41 19.13
N ARG A 83 -11.13 -9.34 18.17
CA ARG A 83 -10.75 -10.73 18.35
C ARG A 83 -9.32 -10.93 17.86
N VAL A 84 -8.58 -11.82 18.52
CA VAL A 84 -7.28 -12.28 18.02
C VAL A 84 -7.48 -12.82 16.59
N GLN A 85 -6.64 -12.37 15.64
CA GLN A 85 -6.73 -12.70 14.21
C GLN A 85 -8.04 -12.27 13.51
N GLY A 86 -8.80 -11.35 14.11
CA GLY A 86 -10.05 -10.86 13.52
C GLY A 86 -9.88 -9.73 12.49
N ALA A 87 -8.68 -9.19 12.29
CA ALA A 87 -8.43 -8.23 11.22
C ALA A 87 -8.35 -8.98 9.87
N GLU A 88 -9.02 -8.46 8.85
CA GLU A 88 -9.03 -9.05 7.51
C GLU A 88 -8.14 -8.24 6.57
N PHE A 89 -7.20 -8.91 5.91
CA PHE A 89 -6.23 -8.28 5.02
C PHE A 89 -6.55 -8.60 3.56
N PHE A 90 -6.93 -7.58 2.81
CA PHE A 90 -7.18 -7.65 1.37
C PHE A 90 -6.02 -6.98 0.64
N LEU A 91 -5.12 -7.78 0.06
CA LEU A 91 -3.92 -7.27 -0.59
C LEU A 91 -3.80 -7.73 -2.04
N GLY A 92 -3.10 -6.93 -2.84
CA GLY A 92 -2.74 -7.24 -4.21
C GLY A 92 -1.44 -6.57 -4.61
N CYS A 93 -0.65 -7.25 -5.43
CA CYS A 93 0.60 -6.75 -5.98
C CYS A 93 0.48 -6.55 -7.49
N VAL A 94 1.09 -5.48 -8.00
CA VAL A 94 1.25 -5.23 -9.44
C VAL A 94 2.71 -4.90 -9.74
N GLN A 95 3.15 -5.33 -10.91
CA GLN A 95 4.49 -5.07 -11.43
C GLN A 95 4.52 -3.69 -12.11
N VAL A 96 5.45 -2.82 -11.72
CA VAL A 96 5.57 -1.47 -12.29
C VAL A 96 7.01 -1.13 -12.66
N ASP A 97 7.17 -0.39 -13.76
CA ASP A 97 8.45 0.18 -14.20
C ASP A 97 8.41 1.70 -13.98
N VAL A 98 9.14 2.17 -12.96
CA VAL A 98 9.19 3.58 -12.58
C VAL A 98 10.20 4.29 -13.45
N LYS A 99 9.76 5.35 -14.15
CA LYS A 99 10.60 6.23 -14.96
C LYS A 99 10.56 7.65 -14.43
N GLY A 100 11.72 8.29 -14.31
CA GLY A 100 11.82 9.69 -13.91
C GLY A 100 13.27 10.10 -13.57
N PRO A 101 13.49 11.40 -13.29
CA PRO A 101 14.83 11.92 -13.02
C PRO A 101 15.50 11.22 -11.82
N GLY A 102 14.70 10.71 -10.86
CA GLY A 102 15.20 10.03 -9.68
C GLY A 102 15.96 10.96 -8.75
N GLY A 103 15.97 10.69 -7.46
CA GLY A 103 16.64 11.57 -6.50
C GLY A 103 17.11 10.92 -5.20
N GLY A 104 16.70 9.67 -4.92
CA GLY A 104 17.27 8.85 -3.85
C GLY A 104 17.37 9.59 -2.52
N GLY A 105 16.24 10.07 -2.00
CA GLY A 105 16.19 10.67 -0.66
C GLY A 105 15.99 9.59 0.40
N SER A 106 16.97 9.40 1.28
CA SER A 106 16.88 8.53 2.45
C SER A 106 15.94 9.11 3.50
N ALA A 107 14.64 8.84 3.37
CA ALA A 107 13.66 8.96 4.45
C ALA A 107 12.37 8.21 4.08
N PHE A 108 12.50 6.95 3.69
CA PHE A 108 11.34 6.08 3.57
C PHE A 108 11.23 5.26 4.86
N GLN A 109 10.08 5.32 5.53
CA GLN A 109 9.76 4.33 6.56
C GLN A 109 9.71 2.96 5.88
N VAL A 110 10.79 2.20 6.05
CA VAL A 110 10.85 0.81 5.61
C VAL A 110 9.93 0.02 6.54
N ALA A 111 8.90 -0.61 5.98
CA ALA A 111 8.07 -1.54 6.71
C ALA A 111 8.50 -2.96 6.31
N SER A 112 9.00 -3.75 7.26
CA SER A 112 9.11 -5.19 7.03
C SER A 112 7.73 -5.80 7.17
N LEU A 113 7.09 -6.12 6.04
CA LEU A 113 5.80 -6.79 6.02
C LEU A 113 6.07 -8.29 6.03
N ARG A 114 6.35 -8.84 7.22
CA ARG A 114 6.35 -10.28 7.44
C ARG A 114 4.98 -10.67 8.00
N GLY A 115 4.33 -11.61 7.31
CA GLY A 115 3.19 -12.35 7.86
C GLY A 115 3.65 -13.35 8.90
#